data_AF-A0A6V7EEY9-F1
#
_entry.id   AF-A0A6V7EEY9-F1
#
_cell.length_a   1.000
_cell.length_b   1.000
_cell.length_c   1.000
_cell.angle_alpha   90.00
_cell.angle_beta   90.00
_cell.angle_gamma   90.00
#
_symmetry.space_group_name_H-M   'P 1'
#
loop_
_entity.id
_entity.type
_entity.pdbx_description
1 polymer ?
#
loop_
_entity_poly.entity_id
_entity_poly.type
_entity_poly.pdbx_seq_one_letter_code
_entity_poly.pdbx_strand_id
1 'polypeptide(L)'
;MTPRSHDTLILSLLAIAMAATRINHFAPVPDASWAVFFIGGFHLAARSKLAFPLLMLLAVAVDWLVITRQGLSFWQHYCVSPAYWCLIPAYFALWAGGVWLRRHYRGAEWSALARLVPALLIAVALCQLIAQGSFYWISASVAEPTVAGWFKNYTDWLGPYLRSAALYVAAAAVIQVAAERLTSAHGQTQAG
;
A
#
# COMPACT_ATOMS: atom_id res chain seq x y z
N MET A 1 25.48 -3.59 -5.32
CA MET A 1 24.83 -2.28 -5.04
C MET A 1 24.96 -1.98 -3.56
N THR A 2 25.38 -0.77 -3.17
CA THR A 2 25.41 -0.39 -1.74
C THR A 2 23.97 -0.35 -1.20
N PRO A 3 23.72 -0.65 0.09
CA PRO A 3 22.36 -0.70 0.66
C PRO A 3 21.53 0.54 0.35
N ARG A 4 22.18 1.71 0.32
CA ARG A 4 21.54 3.00 0.04
C ARG A 4 21.04 3.14 -1.41
N SER A 5 21.78 2.60 -2.39
CA SER A 5 21.39 2.66 -3.81
C SER A 5 20.20 1.75 -4.13
N HIS A 6 20.13 0.59 -3.47
CA HIS A 6 19.04 -0.35 -3.60
C HIS A 6 17.73 0.18 -3.01
N ASP A 7 17.79 0.78 -1.81
CA ASP A 7 16.61 1.40 -1.18
C ASP A 7 16.04 2.55 -2.02
N THR A 8 16.90 3.37 -2.62
CA THR A 8 16.48 4.44 -3.52
C THR A 8 15.78 3.88 -4.76
N LEU A 9 16.33 2.82 -5.37
CA LEU A 9 15.70 2.17 -6.51
C LEU A 9 14.30 1.64 -6.15
N ILE A 10 14.16 0.94 -5.03
CA ILE A 10 12.86 0.43 -4.57
C ILE A 10 11.87 1.56 -4.34
N LEU A 11 12.30 2.63 -3.65
CA LEU A 11 11.46 3.80 -3.43
C LEU A 11 10.99 4.42 -4.75
N SER A 12 11.90 4.55 -5.73
CA SER A 12 11.56 5.06 -7.07
C SER A 12 10.57 4.17 -7.80
N LEU A 13 10.77 2.84 -7.79
CA LEU A 13 9.85 1.89 -8.42
C LEU A 13 8.46 1.94 -7.78
N LEU A 14 8.40 1.99 -6.45
CA LEU A 14 7.15 2.12 -5.70
C LEU A 14 6.44 3.45 -5.99
N ALA A 15 7.19 4.56 -6.07
CA ALA A 15 6.66 5.86 -6.42
C ALA A 15 6.08 5.88 -7.84
N ILE A 16 6.80 5.33 -8.82
CA ILE A 16 6.34 5.23 -10.21
C ILE A 16 5.09 4.36 -10.29
N ALA A 17 5.07 3.20 -9.62
CA ALA A 17 3.92 2.31 -9.61
C ALA A 17 2.68 3.03 -9.04
N MET A 18 2.82 3.70 -7.88
CA MET A 18 1.73 4.47 -7.29
C MET A 18 1.24 5.57 -8.23
N ALA A 19 2.15 6.39 -8.76
CA ALA A 19 1.77 7.47 -9.67
C ALA A 19 1.06 6.94 -10.92
N ALA A 20 1.54 5.85 -11.52
CA ALA A 20 0.95 5.28 -12.72
C ALA A 20 -0.46 4.72 -12.50
N THR A 21 -0.74 4.13 -11.32
CA THR A 21 -2.02 3.45 -11.07
C THR A 21 -3.04 4.32 -10.34
N ARG A 22 -2.58 5.29 -9.54
CA ARG A 22 -3.44 6.17 -8.73
C ARG A 22 -4.07 7.29 -9.57
N ILE A 23 -3.62 7.50 -10.80
CA ILE A 23 -4.12 8.54 -11.71
C ILE A 23 -5.53 8.24 -12.29
N ASN A 24 -6.12 7.05 -12.10
CA ASN A 24 -7.26 6.63 -12.91
C ASN A 24 -8.63 6.56 -12.22
N HIS A 25 -9.63 7.07 -12.95
CA HIS A 25 -11.05 6.85 -12.71
C HIS A 25 -11.60 5.58 -13.43
N PHE A 26 -10.97 5.09 -14.53
CA PHE A 26 -11.44 3.92 -15.30
C PHE A 26 -10.34 3.23 -16.17
N ALA A 27 -9.25 2.73 -15.58
CA ALA A 27 -8.27 1.89 -16.30
C ALA A 27 -8.35 0.43 -15.83
N PRO A 28 -7.97 -0.58 -16.65
CA PRO A 28 -8.03 -2.00 -16.26
C PRO A 28 -7.05 -2.35 -15.13
N VAL A 29 -6.12 -1.46 -14.81
CA VAL A 29 -5.08 -1.67 -13.81
C VAL A 29 -5.54 -1.10 -12.47
N PRO A 30 -5.71 -1.93 -11.43
CA PRO A 30 -6.19 -1.48 -10.14
C PRO A 30 -5.12 -0.65 -9.42
N ASP A 31 -5.55 0.28 -8.56
CA ASP A 31 -4.65 1.13 -7.78
C ASP A 31 -3.72 0.29 -6.87
N ALA A 32 -2.40 0.48 -7.05
CA ALA A 32 -1.35 -0.19 -6.30
C ALA A 32 -1.06 0.45 -4.94
N SER A 33 -1.64 1.61 -4.60
CA SER A 33 -1.27 2.41 -3.42
C SER A 33 -1.18 1.60 -2.13
N TRP A 34 -2.16 0.74 -1.85
CA TRP A 34 -2.15 -0.05 -0.61
C TRP A 34 -1.01 -1.07 -0.58
N ALA A 35 -0.78 -1.74 -1.70
CA ALA A 35 0.38 -2.63 -1.84
C ALA A 35 1.69 -1.85 -1.73
N VAL A 36 1.78 -0.65 -2.31
CA VAL A 36 2.98 0.19 -2.23
C VAL A 36 3.36 0.50 -0.79
N PHE A 37 2.39 0.85 0.08
CA PHE A 37 2.69 1.10 1.49
C PHE A 37 3.09 -0.18 2.23
N PHE A 38 2.47 -1.33 1.95
CA PHE A 38 2.85 -2.61 2.56
C PHE A 38 4.25 -3.08 2.12
N ILE A 39 4.51 -3.09 0.81
CA ILE A 39 5.80 -3.45 0.20
C ILE A 39 6.90 -2.48 0.65
N GLY A 40 6.58 -1.18 0.69
CA GLY A 40 7.47 -0.14 1.22
C GLY A 40 7.83 -0.39 2.68
N GLY A 41 6.85 -0.73 3.53
CA GLY A 41 7.09 -1.13 4.91
C GLY A 41 8.03 -2.33 5.03
N PHE A 42 7.91 -3.31 4.13
CA PHE A 42 8.79 -4.47 4.10
C PHE A 42 10.22 -4.14 3.66
N HIS A 43 10.39 -3.51 2.49
CA HIS A 43 11.70 -3.28 1.92
C HIS A 43 12.45 -2.08 2.51
N LEU A 44 11.72 -1.03 2.90
CA LEU A 44 12.28 0.24 3.34
C LEU A 44 12.12 0.45 4.86
N ALA A 45 11.96 -0.64 5.63
CA ALA A 45 11.75 -0.61 7.08
C ALA A 45 12.77 0.27 7.81
N ALA A 46 14.06 0.17 7.45
CA ALA A 46 15.15 0.96 8.04
C ALA A 46 15.04 2.47 7.75
N ARG A 47 14.34 2.85 6.67
CA ARG A 47 14.17 4.24 6.22
C ARG A 47 12.72 4.72 6.35
N SER A 48 11.92 4.07 7.20
CA SER A 48 10.50 4.39 7.41
C SER A 48 10.24 5.88 7.64
N LYS A 49 11.07 6.54 8.44
CA LYS A 49 10.94 7.99 8.76
C LYS A 49 11.05 8.91 7.53
N LEU A 50 11.63 8.44 6.44
CA LEU A 50 11.78 9.19 5.18
C LEU A 50 10.84 8.65 4.10
N ALA A 51 10.86 7.33 3.87
CA ALA A 51 10.14 6.71 2.77
C ALA A 51 8.62 6.81 2.92
N PHE A 52 8.08 6.62 4.13
CA PHE A 52 6.64 6.71 4.36
C PHE A 52 6.11 8.13 4.10
N PRO A 53 6.68 9.21 4.67
CA PRO A 53 6.23 10.57 4.35
C PRO A 53 6.36 10.93 2.87
N LEU A 54 7.42 10.50 2.18
CA LEU A 54 7.59 10.78 0.75
C LEU A 54 6.49 10.12 -0.10
N LEU A 55 6.18 8.85 0.18
CA LEU A 55 5.11 8.15 -0.52
C LEU A 55 3.72 8.72 -0.17
N MET A 56 3.52 9.19 1.07
CA MET A 56 2.31 9.90 1.46
C MET A 56 2.15 11.22 0.72
N LEU A 57 3.21 12.04 0.66
CA LEU A 57 3.21 13.30 -0.08
C LEU A 57 2.94 13.06 -1.57
N LEU A 58 3.51 12.00 -2.14
CA LEU A 58 3.22 11.60 -3.51
C LEU A 58 1.74 11.24 -3.70
N ALA A 59 1.15 10.46 -2.80
CA ALA A 59 -0.26 10.09 -2.86
C ALA A 59 -1.16 11.35 -2.88
N VAL A 60 -0.90 12.30 -1.98
CA VAL A 60 -1.63 13.58 -1.91
C VAL A 60 -1.39 14.42 -3.17
N ALA A 61 -0.16 14.50 -3.67
CA ALA A 61 0.17 15.25 -4.87
C ALA A 61 -0.53 14.68 -6.13
N VAL A 62 -0.61 13.36 -6.25
CA VAL A 62 -1.34 12.70 -7.33
C VAL A 62 -2.84 12.99 -7.22
N ASP A 63 -3.43 12.85 -6.02
CA ASP A 63 -4.85 13.15 -5.81
C ASP A 63 -5.16 14.61 -6.15
N TRP A 64 -4.32 15.54 -5.71
CA TRP A 64 -4.44 16.96 -6.05
C TRP A 64 -4.36 17.22 -7.55
N LEU A 65 -3.40 16.61 -8.25
CA LEU A 65 -3.24 16.75 -9.69
C LEU A 65 -4.45 16.18 -10.46
N VAL A 66 -4.95 15.01 -10.05
CA VAL A 66 -6.11 14.37 -10.68
C VAL A 66 -7.35 15.23 -10.51
N ILE A 67 -7.60 15.72 -9.30
CA ILE A 67 -8.79 16.54 -8.99
C ILE A 67 -8.72 17.90 -9.70
N THR A 68 -7.57 18.58 -9.67
CA THR A 68 -7.41 19.88 -10.33
C THR A 68 -7.56 19.79 -11.84
N ARG A 69 -7.14 18.69 -12.46
CA ARG A 69 -7.38 18.41 -13.89
C ARG A 69 -8.84 18.19 -14.25
N GLN A 70 -9.71 17.89 -13.28
CA GLN A 70 -11.16 17.83 -13.47
C GLN A 70 -11.82 19.22 -13.36
N GLY A 71 -11.04 20.29 -13.14
CA GLY A 71 -11.56 21.66 -12.97
C GLY A 71 -12.14 21.93 -11.59
N LEU A 72 -12.00 21.00 -10.64
CA LEU A 72 -12.45 21.14 -9.26
C LEU A 72 -11.29 21.58 -8.36
N SER A 73 -11.59 22.36 -7.31
CA SER A 73 -10.62 22.53 -6.23
C SER A 73 -10.56 21.28 -5.36
N PHE A 74 -9.41 21.01 -4.73
CA PHE A 74 -9.17 19.78 -3.98
C PHE A 74 -10.27 19.46 -2.94
N TRP A 75 -10.66 20.46 -2.15
CA TRP A 75 -11.66 20.33 -1.08
C TRP A 75 -13.12 20.34 -1.57
N GLN A 76 -13.35 20.51 -2.87
CA GLN A 76 -14.69 20.44 -3.48
C GLN A 76 -15.00 19.06 -4.06
N HIS A 77 -14.00 18.19 -4.22
CA HIS A 77 -14.22 16.85 -4.73
C HIS A 77 -14.86 15.96 -3.67
N TYR A 78 -15.85 15.14 -4.03
CA TYR A 78 -16.63 14.33 -3.08
C TYR A 78 -15.77 13.34 -2.27
N CYS A 79 -14.66 12.85 -2.83
CA CYS A 79 -13.70 11.99 -2.11
C CYS A 79 -12.88 12.73 -1.05
N VAL A 80 -12.90 14.05 -1.02
CA VAL A 80 -12.08 14.86 -0.11
C VAL A 80 -13.00 15.50 0.93
N SER A 81 -12.81 15.07 2.17
CA SER A 81 -13.51 15.59 3.35
C SER A 81 -12.51 15.74 4.50
N PRO A 82 -12.90 16.23 5.69
CA PRO A 82 -12.00 16.23 6.85
C PRO A 82 -11.43 14.84 7.18
N ALA A 83 -12.13 13.76 6.78
CA ALA A 83 -11.65 12.39 6.91
C ALA A 83 -10.38 12.08 6.09
N TYR A 84 -10.04 12.90 5.09
CA TYR A 84 -8.86 12.69 4.25
C TYR A 84 -7.57 12.62 5.08
N TRP A 85 -7.50 13.33 6.21
CA TRP A 85 -6.37 13.24 7.16
C TRP A 85 -6.20 11.84 7.76
N CYS A 86 -7.27 11.05 7.87
CA CYS A 86 -7.24 9.68 8.38
C CYS A 86 -6.57 8.69 7.41
N LEU A 87 -6.26 9.11 6.17
CA LEU A 87 -5.44 8.29 5.26
C LEU A 87 -4.02 8.07 5.80
N ILE A 88 -3.48 9.01 6.59
CA ILE A 88 -2.17 8.86 7.21
C ILE A 88 -2.12 7.63 8.12
N PRO A 89 -2.95 7.50 9.18
CA PRO A 89 -2.96 6.30 10.00
C PRO A 89 -3.41 5.04 9.25
N ALA A 90 -4.31 5.16 8.26
CA ALA A 90 -4.74 4.01 7.45
C ALA A 90 -3.57 3.40 6.65
N TYR A 91 -2.82 4.23 5.91
CA TYR A 91 -1.67 3.75 5.14
C TYR A 91 -0.49 3.38 6.05
N PHE A 92 -0.40 3.99 7.22
CA PHE A 92 0.59 3.57 8.21
C PHE A 92 0.30 2.17 8.74
N ALA A 93 -0.96 1.73 8.84
CA ALA A 93 -1.29 0.35 9.20
C ALA A 93 -0.72 -0.66 8.19
N LEU A 94 -0.82 -0.36 6.88
CA LEU A 94 -0.18 -1.13 5.80
C LEU A 94 1.34 -1.15 5.95
N TRP A 95 1.94 0.02 6.16
CA TRP A 95 3.37 0.15 6.37
C TRP A 95 3.86 -0.67 7.58
N ALA A 96 3.16 -0.58 8.71
CA ALA A 96 3.46 -1.30 9.92
C ALA A 96 3.37 -2.82 9.72
N GLY A 97 2.38 -3.30 8.96
CA GLY A 97 2.28 -4.71 8.56
C GLY A 97 3.50 -5.19 7.77
N GLY A 98 3.95 -4.39 6.79
CA GLY A 98 5.18 -4.66 6.05
C GLY A 98 6.43 -4.67 6.92
N VAL A 99 6.58 -3.68 7.81
CA VAL A 99 7.70 -3.60 8.77
C VAL A 99 7.70 -4.81 9.70
N TRP A 100 6.53 -5.23 10.21
CA TRP A 100 6.40 -6.41 11.04
C TRP A 100 6.84 -7.67 10.30
N LEU A 101 6.39 -7.84 9.04
CA LEU A 101 6.80 -8.96 8.21
C LEU A 101 8.32 -8.97 8.01
N ARG A 102 8.92 -7.81 7.72
CA ARG A 102 10.38 -7.69 7.52
C ARG A 102 11.18 -8.10 8.75
N ARG A 103 10.75 -7.72 9.96
CA ARG A 103 11.42 -8.09 11.22
C ARG A 103 11.45 -9.60 11.46
N HIS A 104 10.46 -10.32 10.92
CA HIS A 104 10.35 -11.78 11.06
C HIS A 104 10.74 -12.52 9.78
N TYR A 105 11.31 -11.83 8.79
CA TYR A 105 11.72 -12.43 7.52
C TYR A 105 13.14 -12.97 7.62
N ARG A 106 13.33 -14.27 7.34
CA ARG A 106 14.63 -14.95 7.36
C ARG A 106 15.04 -15.51 6.00
N GLY A 107 14.23 -15.30 4.97
CA GLY A 107 14.42 -15.81 3.62
C GLY A 107 13.10 -16.23 2.98
N ALA A 108 13.15 -16.53 1.68
CA ALA A 108 12.02 -16.95 0.86
C ALA A 108 11.64 -18.42 1.10
N GLU A 109 11.15 -18.69 2.32
CA GLU A 109 10.68 -19.99 2.78
C GLU A 109 9.15 -20.00 3.04
N TRP A 110 8.56 -21.19 3.19
CA TRP A 110 7.13 -21.34 3.49
C TRP A 110 6.69 -20.60 4.76
N SER A 111 7.59 -20.48 5.75
CA SER A 111 7.32 -19.72 6.98
C SER A 111 7.08 -18.24 6.70
N ALA A 112 7.74 -17.67 5.69
CA ALA A 112 7.53 -16.28 5.28
C ALA A 112 6.15 -16.08 4.64
N LEU A 113 5.68 -17.05 3.83
CA LEU A 113 4.34 -17.01 3.27
C LEU A 113 3.26 -17.10 4.36
N ALA A 114 3.45 -18.00 5.33
CA ALA A 114 2.56 -18.16 6.47
C ALA A 114 2.45 -16.89 7.35
N ARG A 115 3.46 -16.02 7.33
CA ARG A 115 3.45 -14.71 7.99
C ARG A 115 2.89 -13.59 7.09
N LEU A 116 3.21 -13.64 5.80
CA LEU A 116 2.78 -12.66 4.81
C LEU A 116 1.25 -12.57 4.71
N VAL A 117 0.59 -13.72 4.58
CA VAL A 117 -0.86 -13.80 4.40
C VAL A 117 -1.62 -13.11 5.55
N PRO A 118 -1.46 -13.49 6.83
CA PRO A 118 -2.16 -12.82 7.92
C PRO A 118 -1.72 -11.36 8.11
N ALA A 119 -0.44 -11.03 7.90
CA ALA A 119 0.02 -9.65 8.00
C ALA A 119 -0.68 -8.73 6.98
N LEU A 120 -0.81 -9.18 5.74
CA LEU A 120 -1.50 -8.42 4.69
C LEU A 120 -3.00 -8.32 5.00
N LEU A 121 -3.65 -9.42 5.38
CA LEU A 121 -5.08 -9.43 5.72
C LEU A 121 -5.41 -8.44 6.84
N ILE A 122 -4.65 -8.48 7.94
CA ILE A 122 -4.86 -7.60 9.09
C ILE A 122 -4.59 -6.15 8.69
N ALA A 123 -3.51 -5.88 7.96
CA ALA A 123 -3.15 -4.52 7.59
C ALA A 123 -4.16 -3.89 6.61
N VAL A 124 -4.66 -4.65 5.64
CA VAL A 124 -5.73 -4.24 4.72
C VAL A 124 -7.04 -4.01 5.48
N ALA A 125 -7.42 -4.89 6.40
CA ALA A 125 -8.62 -4.73 7.21
C ALA A 125 -8.56 -3.45 8.06
N LEU A 126 -7.42 -3.20 8.74
CA LEU A 126 -7.21 -1.98 9.52
C LEU A 126 -7.20 -0.72 8.66
N CYS A 127 -6.55 -0.77 7.49
CA CYS A 127 -6.55 0.34 6.54
C CYS A 127 -7.97 0.67 6.06
N GLN A 128 -8.74 -0.34 5.66
CA GLN A 128 -10.14 -0.17 5.27
C GLN A 128 -10.96 0.39 6.42
N LEU A 129 -10.76 -0.12 7.64
CA LEU A 129 -11.53 0.29 8.81
C LEU A 129 -11.32 1.78 9.10
N ILE A 130 -10.06 2.24 9.05
CA ILE A 130 -9.71 3.64 9.32
C ILE A 130 -10.15 4.52 8.16
N ALA A 131 -9.79 4.19 6.92
CA ALA A 131 -10.05 5.05 5.76
C ALA A 131 -11.55 5.12 5.43
N GLN A 132 -12.21 3.98 5.26
CA GLN A 132 -13.64 3.95 4.97
C GLN A 132 -14.45 4.40 6.19
N GLY A 133 -14.09 3.96 7.40
CA GLY A 133 -14.84 4.33 8.60
C GLY A 133 -14.82 5.83 8.83
N SER A 134 -13.64 6.45 8.81
CA SER A 134 -13.55 7.91 8.93
C SER A 134 -14.33 8.63 7.82
N PHE A 135 -14.25 8.18 6.56
CA PHE A 135 -15.02 8.77 5.48
C PHE A 135 -16.53 8.64 5.70
N TYR A 136 -17.02 7.44 6.04
CA TYR A 136 -18.44 7.16 6.22
C TYR A 136 -19.08 8.00 7.33
N TRP A 137 -18.35 8.22 8.44
CA TRP A 137 -18.89 8.93 9.61
C TRP A 137 -18.64 10.44 9.61
N ILE A 138 -17.59 10.92 8.93
CA ILE A 138 -17.17 12.34 8.97
C ILE A 138 -17.51 13.08 7.66
N SER A 139 -17.57 12.39 6.52
CA SER A 139 -17.85 13.02 5.24
C SER A 139 -19.32 13.42 5.11
N ALA A 140 -19.57 14.58 4.49
CA ALA A 140 -20.93 14.98 4.08
C ALA A 140 -21.51 14.11 2.95
N SER A 141 -20.73 13.16 2.40
CA SER A 141 -21.17 12.25 1.35
C SER A 141 -22.19 11.20 1.83
N VAL A 142 -22.31 10.97 3.14
CA VAL A 142 -23.27 10.04 3.74
C VAL A 142 -24.25 10.86 4.59
N ALA A 143 -25.46 11.08 4.09
CA ALA A 143 -26.43 11.95 4.74
C ALA A 143 -26.92 11.41 6.09
N GLU A 144 -27.17 10.10 6.19
CA GLU A 144 -27.69 9.44 7.39
C GLU A 144 -26.85 8.19 7.73
N PRO A 145 -25.69 8.35 8.38
CA PRO A 145 -24.80 7.23 8.65
C PRO A 145 -25.37 6.31 9.73
N THR A 146 -25.58 5.03 9.38
CA THR A 146 -25.94 3.97 10.32
C THR A 146 -24.82 2.94 10.46
N VAL A 147 -24.77 2.23 11.60
CA VAL A 147 -23.78 1.15 11.83
C VAL A 147 -23.98 -0.01 10.84
N ALA A 148 -25.23 -0.36 10.51
CA ALA A 148 -25.52 -1.42 9.55
C ALA A 148 -25.08 -1.05 8.13
N GLY A 149 -25.33 0.20 7.70
CA GLY A 149 -24.88 0.70 6.41
C GLY A 149 -23.35 0.78 6.31
N TRP A 150 -22.69 1.20 7.40
CA TRP A 150 -21.24 1.24 7.48
C TRP A 150 -20.64 -0.16 7.33
N PHE A 151 -21.16 -1.13 8.10
CA PHE A 151 -20.69 -2.50 8.07
C PHE A 151 -20.88 -3.14 6.69
N LYS A 152 -22.04 -2.95 6.07
CA LYS A 152 -22.29 -3.39 4.70
C LYS A 152 -21.29 -2.79 3.72
N ASN A 153 -21.10 -1.46 3.75
CA ASN A 153 -20.15 -0.78 2.88
C ASN A 153 -18.72 -1.29 3.11
N TYR A 154 -18.34 -1.55 4.37
CA TYR A 154 -17.02 -2.07 4.72
C TYR A 154 -16.80 -3.44 4.08
N THR A 155 -17.77 -4.35 4.21
CA THR A 155 -17.68 -5.71 3.66
C THR A 155 -17.75 -5.74 2.14
N ASP A 156 -18.53 -4.87 1.51
CA ASP A 156 -18.64 -4.79 0.04
C ASP A 156 -17.30 -4.40 -0.60
N TRP A 157 -16.56 -3.50 0.05
CA TRP A 157 -15.31 -2.95 -0.49
C TRP A 157 -14.04 -3.66 -0.01
N LEU A 158 -14.07 -4.36 1.14
CA LEU A 158 -12.88 -5.05 1.67
C LEU A 158 -12.30 -6.07 0.68
N GLY A 159 -13.14 -6.88 0.04
CA GLY A 159 -12.72 -7.90 -0.93
C GLY A 159 -11.97 -7.30 -2.15
N PRO A 160 -12.57 -6.34 -2.86
CA PRO A 160 -11.91 -5.63 -3.95
C PRO A 160 -10.56 -4.98 -3.57
N TYR A 161 -10.48 -4.26 -2.45
CA TYR A 161 -9.23 -3.64 -1.99
C TYR A 161 -8.17 -4.69 -1.62
N LEU A 162 -8.57 -5.76 -0.93
CA LEU A 162 -7.69 -6.87 -0.61
C LEU A 162 -7.14 -7.54 -1.87
N ARG A 163 -7.99 -7.76 -2.88
CA ARG A 163 -7.60 -8.38 -4.15
C ARG A 163 -6.55 -7.54 -4.88
N SER A 164 -6.75 -6.22 -4.96
CA SER A 164 -5.76 -5.32 -5.56
C SER A 164 -4.43 -5.40 -4.81
N ALA A 165 -4.47 -5.24 -3.48
CA ALA A 165 -3.27 -5.28 -2.66
C ALA A 165 -2.52 -6.62 -2.79
N ALA A 166 -3.25 -7.74 -2.73
CA ALA A 166 -2.69 -9.08 -2.85
C ALA A 166 -2.04 -9.33 -4.21
N LEU A 167 -2.60 -8.81 -5.31
CA LEU A 167 -2.02 -8.98 -6.65
C LEU A 167 -0.60 -8.41 -6.72
N TYR A 168 -0.42 -7.15 -6.32
CA TYR A 168 0.88 -6.48 -6.36
C TYR A 168 1.85 -7.04 -5.31
N VAL A 169 1.37 -7.39 -4.12
CA VAL A 169 2.21 -8.00 -3.07
C VAL A 169 2.67 -9.40 -3.49
N ALA A 170 1.82 -10.20 -4.13
CA ALA A 170 2.20 -11.50 -4.67
C ALA A 170 3.25 -11.36 -5.79
N ALA A 171 3.08 -10.39 -6.70
CA ALA A 171 4.09 -10.10 -7.71
C ALA A 171 5.44 -9.71 -7.09
N ALA A 172 5.43 -8.83 -6.08
CA ALA A 172 6.65 -8.46 -5.35
C ALA A 172 7.28 -9.67 -4.62
N ALA A 173 6.47 -10.54 -4.03
CA ALA A 173 6.95 -11.76 -3.36
C ALA A 173 7.60 -12.74 -4.36
N VAL A 174 7.03 -12.92 -5.55
CA VAL A 174 7.63 -13.76 -6.61
C VAL A 174 8.98 -13.18 -7.05
N ILE A 175 9.07 -11.87 -7.24
CA ILE A 175 10.33 -11.19 -7.57
C ILE A 175 11.36 -11.38 -6.46
N GLN A 176 10.96 -11.25 -5.19
CA GLN A 176 11.83 -11.48 -4.03
C GLN A 176 12.37 -12.91 -4.01
N VAL A 177 11.50 -13.91 -4.21
CA VAL A 177 11.90 -15.32 -4.27
C VAL A 177 12.90 -15.53 -5.41
N ALA A 178 12.59 -15.04 -6.62
CA ALA A 178 13.48 -15.18 -7.77
C ALA A 178 14.85 -14.53 -7.53
N ALA A 179 14.88 -13.32 -6.97
CA ALA A 179 16.12 -12.62 -6.64
C ALA A 179 16.97 -13.41 -5.65
N GLU A 180 16.37 -13.94 -4.57
CA GLU A 180 17.10 -14.76 -3.59
C GLU A 180 17.66 -16.05 -4.22
N ARG A 181 16.86 -16.76 -5.03
CA ARG A 181 17.30 -18.00 -5.69
C ARG A 181 18.46 -17.77 -6.66
N LEU A 182 18.43 -16.68 -7.42
CA LEU A 182 19.50 -16.33 -8.35
C LEU A 182 20.81 -15.99 -7.61
N THR A 183 20.72 -15.30 -6.47
CA THR A 183 21.91 -15.00 -5.65
C THR A 183 22.49 -16.24 -4.98
N SER A 184 21.65 -17.16 -4.48
CA SER A 184 22.12 -18.41 -3.88
C SER A 184 22.80 -19.32 -4.92
N ALA A 185 22.27 -19.39 -6.15
CA ALA A 185 22.86 -20.18 -7.22
C ALA A 185 24.26 -19.68 -7.64
N HIS A 186 24.43 -18.35 -7.80
CA HIS A 186 25.73 -17.75 -8.13
C HIS A 186 26.79 -17.97 -7.04
N GLY A 187 26.39 -17.94 -5.76
CA GLY A 187 27.30 -18.21 -4.65
C GLY A 187 27.82 -19.66 -4.61
N GLN A 188 27.00 -20.63 -5.06
CA GLN A 188 27.43 -22.03 -5.14
C GLN A 188 28.38 -22.29 -6.31
N THR A 189 28.17 -21.62 -7.46
CA THR A 189 29.05 -21.77 -8.64
C THR A 189 30.44 -21.16 -8.45
N GLN A 190 30.61 -20.15 -7.58
CA GLN A 190 31.94 -19.57 -7.29
C GLN A 190 32.72 -20.30 -6.19
N ALA A 191 32.09 -21.22 -5.47
CA ALA A 191 32.69 -21.95 -4.36
C ALA A 191 33.15 -23.38 -4.70
N GLY A 192 32.88 -23.87 -5.91
CA GLY A 192 33.33 -25.17 -6.43
C GLY A 192 34.36 -24.99 -7.53
#